data_AF-A0A6N8R8M4-F1
#
_entry.id   AF-A0A6N8R8M4-F1
#
_cell.length_a   1.000
_cell.length_b   1.000
_cell.length_c   1.000
_cell.angle_alpha   90.00
_cell.angle_beta   90.00
_cell.angle_gamma   90.00
#
_symmetry.space_group_name_H-M   'P 1'
#
loop_
_entity.id
_entity.type
_entity.pdbx_description
1 polymer ?
#
loop_
_entity_poly.entity_id
_entity_poly.type
_entity_poly.pdbx_seq_one_letter_code
_entity_poly.pdbx_strand_id
1 'polypeptide(L)'
;RLLVPPAWQNNPDMDPELRAFFDFNSMHMEPWDGPAGIVMSDGRFAACNLDRNGLRPARYVITKDKLITCASEVGIWDYQPDEVVEKGRVGPGELMVIDTRSGRILHSAETDDDLKSRHPYKEWMEKNVRRLVPFEDLPDEEVGSRELDDDTLASYQKQFNYSAEELDSVIRVLGENGQEA
;
A
#
# COMPACT_ATOMS: atom_id res chain seq x y z
N ARG A 1 3.36 8.55 -4.88
CA ARG A 1 2.92 8.08 -3.53
C ARG A 1 1.42 7.85 -3.44
N LEU A 2 0.57 8.58 -4.19
CA LEU A 2 -0.88 8.35 -4.20
C LEU A 2 -1.28 7.06 -4.94
N LEU A 3 -0.88 6.93 -6.21
CA LEU A 3 -1.22 5.76 -7.04
C LEU A 3 -0.52 4.47 -6.58
N VAL A 4 0.78 4.57 -6.31
CA VAL A 4 1.62 3.46 -5.84
C VAL A 4 2.18 3.82 -4.44
N PRO A 5 1.39 3.62 -3.37
CA PRO A 5 1.85 3.81 -2.00
C PRO A 5 2.68 2.62 -1.52
N PRO A 6 3.61 2.82 -0.56
CA PRO A 6 4.26 1.71 0.14
C PRO A 6 3.23 0.91 0.97
N ALA A 7 3.63 -0.27 1.46
CA ALA A 7 2.82 -0.99 2.45
C ALA A 7 2.79 -0.19 3.76
N TRP A 8 1.63 0.40 4.11
CA TRP A 8 1.51 1.34 5.22
C TRP A 8 0.51 0.92 6.31
N GLN A 9 -0.55 0.17 5.95
CA GLN A 9 -1.68 -0.13 6.84
C GLN A 9 -1.26 -0.84 8.14
N ASN A 10 -0.37 -1.83 8.04
CA ASN A 10 0.04 -2.69 9.16
C ASN A 10 1.44 -2.37 9.69
N ASN A 11 1.98 -1.17 9.42
CA ASN A 11 3.32 -0.79 9.90
C ASN A 11 3.24 -0.10 11.29
N PRO A 12 3.58 -0.78 12.40
CA PRO A 12 3.45 -0.21 13.74
C PRO A 12 4.40 0.97 13.98
N ASP A 13 5.53 1.01 13.29
CA ASP A 13 6.57 2.03 13.46
C ASP A 13 6.34 3.27 12.57
N MET A 14 5.23 3.29 11.82
CA MET A 14 4.90 4.42 10.94
C MET A 14 4.45 5.64 11.74
N ASP A 15 5.06 6.78 11.43
CA ASP A 15 4.65 8.09 11.94
C ASP A 15 3.13 8.33 11.75
N PRO A 16 2.40 8.69 12.81
CA PRO A 16 0.96 8.95 12.74
C PRO A 16 0.55 10.01 11.70
N GLU A 17 1.35 11.05 11.48
CA GLU A 17 1.05 12.07 10.47
C GLU A 17 1.16 11.51 9.05
N LEU A 18 2.20 10.71 8.80
CA LEU A 18 2.37 10.01 7.52
C LEU A 18 1.26 8.97 7.30
N ARG A 19 0.87 8.24 8.35
CA ARG A 19 -0.26 7.31 8.30
C ARG A 19 -1.55 8.06 7.94
N ALA A 20 -1.80 9.22 8.53
CA ALA A 20 -2.98 10.03 8.21
C ALA A 20 -2.96 10.53 6.75
N PHE A 21 -1.79 10.91 6.22
CA PHE A 21 -1.63 11.21 4.80
C PHE A 21 -2.04 10.04 3.91
N PHE A 22 -1.56 8.83 4.18
CA PHE A 22 -1.94 7.65 3.38
C PHE A 22 -3.41 7.26 3.55
N ASP A 23 -3.94 7.31 4.79
CA ASP A 23 -5.34 7.02 5.11
C ASP A 23 -6.28 7.95 4.33
N PHE A 24 -6.00 9.27 4.37
CA PHE A 24 -6.75 10.27 3.59
C PHE A 24 -6.73 9.97 2.08
N ASN A 25 -5.55 9.72 1.51
CA ASN A 25 -5.46 9.50 0.06
C ASN A 25 -6.05 8.15 -0.38
N SER A 26 -6.06 7.14 0.50
CA SER A 26 -6.66 5.84 0.21
C SER A 26 -8.18 5.92 -0.01
N MET A 27 -8.83 6.94 0.55
CA MET A 27 -10.26 7.20 0.33
C MET A 27 -10.55 7.83 -1.04
N HIS A 28 -9.53 8.32 -1.74
CA HIS A 28 -9.68 9.01 -3.03
C HIS A 28 -9.19 8.18 -4.21
N MET A 29 -8.29 7.23 -3.97
CA MET A 29 -7.67 6.42 -5.02
C MET A 29 -7.28 5.06 -4.46
N GLU A 30 -7.82 3.99 -5.05
CA GLU A 30 -7.32 2.67 -4.75
C GLU A 30 -5.87 2.51 -5.23
N PRO A 31 -5.02 1.78 -4.49
CA PRO A 31 -3.67 1.51 -4.94
C PRO A 31 -3.62 0.74 -6.24
N TRP A 32 -2.79 1.18 -7.17
CA TRP A 32 -2.49 0.46 -8.41
C TRP A 32 -1.43 -0.60 -8.10
N ASP A 33 -1.89 -1.80 -7.79
CA ASP A 33 -1.04 -2.91 -7.37
C ASP A 33 -0.58 -3.79 -8.54
N GLY A 34 0.50 -4.55 -8.30
CA GLY A 34 1.14 -5.43 -9.27
C GLY A 34 2.65 -5.12 -9.43
N PRO A 35 3.42 -6.05 -10.04
CA PRO A 35 4.87 -5.87 -10.17
C PRO A 35 5.24 -4.65 -11.01
N ALA A 36 5.81 -3.62 -10.38
CA ALA A 36 6.11 -2.36 -11.05
C ALA A 36 7.43 -1.75 -10.59
N GLY A 37 8.28 -1.44 -11.56
CA GLY A 37 9.41 -0.53 -11.39
C GLY A 37 9.27 0.63 -12.35
N ILE A 38 8.96 1.81 -11.83
CA ILE A 38 8.54 2.96 -12.62
C ILE A 38 9.64 4.01 -12.56
N VAL A 39 10.15 4.38 -13.73
CA VAL A 39 10.98 5.57 -13.91
C VAL A 39 10.12 6.63 -14.58
N MET A 40 10.05 7.81 -13.98
CA MET A 40 9.16 8.90 -14.40
C MET A 40 9.86 10.24 -14.29
N SER A 41 9.40 11.21 -15.08
CA SER A 41 9.84 12.60 -14.98
C SER A 41 8.74 13.56 -15.38
N ASP A 42 8.69 14.72 -14.72
CA ASP A 42 7.83 15.85 -15.09
C ASP A 42 8.62 17.00 -15.74
N GLY A 43 9.89 16.74 -16.10
CA GLY A 43 10.82 17.73 -16.65
C GLY A 43 11.65 18.47 -15.59
N ARG A 44 11.18 18.60 -14.35
CA ARG A 44 11.99 19.12 -13.23
C ARG A 44 12.49 17.97 -12.36
N PHE A 45 11.61 17.10 -11.93
CA PHE A 45 11.92 15.95 -11.12
C PHE A 45 12.06 14.72 -12.03
N ALA A 46 13.05 13.90 -11.74
CA ALA A 46 13.12 12.52 -12.22
C ALA A 46 12.97 11.61 -11.01
N ALA A 47 12.22 10.53 -11.11
CA ALA A 47 11.97 9.64 -10.00
C ALA A 47 11.99 8.18 -10.42
N CYS A 48 12.44 7.33 -9.50
CA CYS A 48 12.30 5.89 -9.58
C CYS A 48 11.51 5.40 -8.37
N ASN A 49 10.44 4.66 -8.62
CA ASN A 49 9.58 4.07 -7.60
C ASN A 49 9.38 2.58 -7.87
N LEU A 50 9.32 1.79 -6.80
CA LEU A 50 8.87 0.41 -6.87
C LEU A 50 7.50 0.23 -6.21
N ASP A 51 6.80 -0.81 -6.66
CA ASP A 51 5.60 -1.33 -6.02
C ASP A 51 5.86 -1.69 -4.55
N ARG A 52 4.78 -1.79 -3.77
CA ARG A 52 4.82 -2.04 -2.32
C ARG A 52 5.60 -3.29 -1.91
N ASN A 53 5.69 -4.29 -2.80
CA ASN A 53 6.36 -5.56 -2.57
C ASN A 53 7.75 -5.63 -3.22
N GLY A 54 8.12 -4.64 -4.03
CA GLY A 54 9.41 -4.56 -4.71
C GLY A 54 9.65 -5.73 -5.68
N LEU A 55 8.62 -6.09 -6.44
CA LEU A 55 8.63 -7.28 -7.29
C LEU A 55 9.45 -7.11 -8.58
N ARG A 56 9.91 -5.89 -8.86
CA ARG A 56 10.85 -5.58 -9.95
C ARG A 56 12.15 -5.02 -9.41
N PRO A 57 13.31 -5.44 -9.93
CA PRO A 57 14.58 -4.88 -9.51
C PRO A 57 14.75 -3.46 -10.05
N ALA A 58 15.28 -2.56 -9.21
CA ALA A 58 15.77 -1.25 -9.62
C ALA A 58 17.09 -0.99 -8.88
N ARG A 59 18.16 -0.79 -9.65
CA ARG A 59 19.52 -0.53 -9.18
C ARG A 59 19.96 0.82 -9.70
N TYR A 60 20.71 1.55 -8.88
CA TYR A 60 21.26 2.83 -9.29
C TYR A 60 22.75 2.95 -8.99
N VAL A 61 23.43 3.73 -9.83
CA VAL A 61 24.84 4.10 -9.69
C VAL A 61 24.94 5.61 -9.79
N ILE A 62 25.69 6.22 -8.87
CA ILE A 62 26.00 7.64 -8.85
C ILE A 62 27.49 7.80 -9.06
N THR A 63 27.87 8.65 -10.00
CA THR A 63 29.27 8.93 -10.35
C THR A 63 29.76 10.27 -9.81
N LYS A 64 31.06 10.51 -9.83
CA LYS A 64 31.71 11.76 -9.40
C LYS A 64 31.25 12.97 -10.22
N ASP A 65 30.91 12.75 -11.49
CA ASP A 65 30.37 13.79 -12.39
C ASP A 65 28.86 14.03 -12.19
N LYS A 66 28.29 13.48 -11.11
CA LYS A 66 26.86 13.59 -10.74
C LYS A 66 25.92 13.00 -11.79
N LEU A 67 26.40 12.09 -12.63
CA LEU A 67 25.53 11.26 -13.45
C LEU A 67 24.94 10.16 -12.59
N ILE A 68 23.62 10.02 -12.68
CA ILE A 68 22.85 8.98 -12.01
C ILE A 68 22.30 8.08 -13.09
N THR A 69 22.54 6.79 -12.97
CA THR A 69 21.94 5.79 -13.85
C THR A 69 21.09 4.87 -13.01
N CYS A 70 19.84 4.69 -13.41
CA CYS A 70 18.88 3.80 -12.80
C CYS A 70 18.41 2.78 -13.83
N ALA A 71 18.55 1.50 -13.51
CA ALA A 71 18.19 0.41 -14.41
C ALA A 71 17.75 -0.83 -13.63
N SER A 72 17.21 -1.82 -14.33
CA SER A 72 16.79 -3.09 -13.72
C SER A 72 17.97 -3.93 -13.22
N GLU A 73 19.17 -3.70 -13.77
CA GLU A 73 20.39 -4.45 -13.48
C GLU A 73 21.59 -3.51 -13.30
N VAL A 74 22.69 -4.05 -12.78
CA VAL A 74 23.97 -3.33 -12.68
C VAL A 74 24.85 -3.66 -13.89
N GLY A 75 25.77 -2.75 -14.26
CA GLY A 75 26.70 -2.97 -15.37
C GLY A 75 26.13 -2.66 -16.75
N ILE A 76 25.03 -1.91 -16.82
CA ILE A 76 24.42 -1.45 -18.09
C ILE A 76 25.30 -0.41 -18.80
N TRP A 77 26.14 0.29 -18.06
CA TRP A 77 27.05 1.29 -18.58
C TRP A 77 28.47 1.05 -18.05
N ASP A 78 29.45 1.38 -18.87
CA ASP A 78 30.87 1.06 -18.66
C ASP A 78 31.56 2.14 -17.83
N TYR A 79 31.19 2.25 -16.55
CA TYR A 79 31.88 3.13 -15.59
C TYR A 79 33.21 2.53 -15.18
N GLN A 80 34.24 3.35 -15.06
CA GLN A 80 35.45 2.94 -14.37
C GLN A 80 35.18 2.85 -12.85
N PRO A 81 35.77 1.87 -12.14
CA PRO A 81 35.51 1.69 -10.70
C PRO A 81 35.80 2.93 -9.85
N ASP A 82 36.75 3.78 -10.26
CA ASP A 82 37.12 5.01 -9.59
C ASP A 82 36.18 6.18 -9.90
N GLU A 83 35.29 6.09 -10.89
CA GLU A 83 34.26 7.10 -11.18
C GLU A 83 33.04 6.97 -10.27
N VAL A 84 32.82 5.79 -9.68
CA VAL A 84 31.61 5.49 -8.91
C VAL A 84 31.73 6.01 -7.48
N VAL A 85 30.76 6.84 -7.07
CA VAL A 85 30.61 7.35 -5.70
C VAL A 85 29.73 6.43 -4.88
N GLU A 86 28.60 6.00 -5.44
CA GLU A 86 27.60 5.20 -4.74
C GLU A 86 26.97 4.17 -5.67
N LYS A 87 26.69 3.00 -5.13
CA LYS A 87 25.83 1.98 -5.76
C LYS A 87 24.73 1.61 -4.78
N GLY A 88 23.50 1.63 -5.24
CA GLY A 88 22.34 1.33 -4.40
C GLY A 88 21.24 0.59 -5.15
N ARG A 89 20.11 0.44 -4.47
CA ARG A 89 18.89 -0.11 -5.03
C ARG A 89 17.70 0.66 -4.49
N VAL A 90 16.62 0.72 -5.28
CA VAL A 90 15.31 1.13 -4.77
C VAL A 90 14.64 -0.13 -4.22
N GLY A 91 14.23 -0.09 -2.96
CA GLY A 91 13.58 -1.20 -2.25
C GLY A 91 12.06 -1.24 -2.41
N PRO A 92 11.40 -2.26 -1.83
CA PRO A 92 9.94 -2.39 -1.82
C PRO A 92 9.25 -1.12 -1.30
N GLY A 93 8.36 -0.55 -2.12
CA GLY A 93 7.65 0.68 -1.80
C GLY A 93 8.54 1.91 -1.65
N GLU A 94 9.84 1.85 -1.98
CA GLU A 94 10.72 3.02 -1.91
C GLU A 94 10.54 3.95 -3.12
N LEU A 95 11.00 5.18 -2.93
CA LEU A 95 10.96 6.26 -3.90
C LEU A 95 12.27 7.03 -3.83
N MET A 96 12.97 7.10 -4.95
CA MET A 96 14.11 7.98 -5.14
C MET A 96 13.70 9.09 -6.09
N VAL A 97 13.85 10.35 -5.67
CA VAL A 97 13.51 11.53 -6.48
C VAL A 97 14.77 12.38 -6.67
N ILE A 98 14.99 12.86 -7.88
CA ILE A 98 16.06 13.76 -8.26
C ILE A 98 15.43 15.09 -8.65
N ASP A 99 15.72 16.16 -7.93
CA ASP A 99 15.36 17.52 -8.35
C ASP A 99 16.47 18.07 -9.26
N THR A 100 16.24 18.07 -10.56
CA THR A 100 17.26 18.52 -11.53
C THR A 100 17.57 20.01 -11.41
N ARG A 101 16.69 20.80 -10.79
CA ARG A 101 16.90 22.24 -10.59
C ARG A 101 17.81 22.54 -9.41
N SER A 102 17.62 21.85 -8.28
CA SER A 102 18.45 22.03 -7.08
C SER A 102 19.66 21.09 -7.04
N GLY A 103 19.69 20.06 -7.88
CA GLY A 103 20.75 19.06 -7.93
C GLY A 103 20.76 18.14 -6.70
N ARG A 104 19.61 17.98 -6.04
CA ARG A 104 19.44 17.15 -4.84
C ARG A 104 18.77 15.83 -5.17
N ILE A 105 19.20 14.79 -4.47
CA ILE A 105 18.52 13.49 -4.41
C ILE A 105 17.72 13.48 -3.11
N LEU A 106 16.43 13.18 -3.21
CA LEU A 106 15.51 13.02 -2.11
C LEU A 106 15.18 11.54 -1.99
N HIS A 107 15.39 10.99 -0.80
CA HIS A 107 14.97 9.63 -0.49
C HIS A 107 13.53 9.62 0.01
N SER A 108 12.99 8.41 0.22
CA SER A 108 11.63 8.18 0.69
C SER A 108 11.26 9.03 1.90
N ALA A 109 12.09 9.03 2.95
CA ALA A 109 11.80 9.76 4.18
C ALA A 109 11.62 11.27 3.96
N GLU A 110 12.53 11.92 3.23
CA GLU A 110 12.41 13.36 2.92
C GLU A 110 11.16 13.67 2.09
N THR A 111 10.81 12.79 1.15
CA THR A 111 9.61 12.97 0.33
C THR A 111 8.34 12.76 1.14
N ASP A 112 8.33 11.77 2.03
CA ASP A 112 7.20 11.44 2.88
C ASP A 112 6.97 12.53 3.94
N ASP A 113 8.05 13.12 4.48
CA ASP A 113 8.00 14.25 5.39
C ASP A 113 7.46 15.52 4.72
N ASP A 114 7.89 15.81 3.48
CA ASP A 114 7.32 16.90 2.71
C ASP A 114 5.83 16.67 2.45
N LEU A 115 5.45 15.48 1.97
CA LEU A 115 4.06 15.18 1.62
C LEU A 115 3.09 15.22 2.81
N LYS A 116 3.47 14.64 3.95
CA LYS A 116 2.62 14.63 5.15
C LYS A 116 2.44 16.03 5.74
N SER A 117 3.44 16.92 5.57
CA SER A 117 3.43 18.27 6.14
C SER A 117 2.60 19.29 5.33
N ARG A 118 2.23 18.97 4.09
CA ARG A 118 1.51 19.91 3.20
C ARG A 118 0.12 20.32 3.70
N HIS A 119 -0.56 19.43 4.41
CA HIS A 119 -1.91 19.66 4.92
C HIS A 119 -2.13 18.95 6.27
N PRO A 120 -3.08 19.40 7.10
CA PRO A 120 -3.36 18.79 8.40
C PRO A 120 -4.24 17.53 8.24
N TYR A 121 -3.72 16.50 7.57
CA TYR A 121 -4.49 15.30 7.24
C TYR A 121 -5.09 14.63 8.46
N LYS A 122 -4.32 14.51 9.55
CA LYS A 122 -4.79 13.90 10.80
C LYS A 122 -6.03 14.60 11.36
N GLU A 123 -6.02 15.92 11.39
CA GLU A 123 -7.16 16.73 11.83
C GLU A 123 -8.39 16.49 10.95
N TRP A 124 -8.19 16.41 9.64
CA TRP A 124 -9.29 16.11 8.71
C TRP A 124 -9.87 14.73 8.94
N MET A 125 -9.02 13.72 9.16
CA MET A 125 -9.46 12.35 9.43
C MET A 125 -10.24 12.29 10.75
N GLU A 126 -9.73 12.90 11.82
CA GLU A 126 -10.40 12.90 13.12
C GLU A 126 -11.75 13.61 13.11
N LYS A 127 -11.88 14.72 12.36
CA LYS A 127 -13.11 15.53 12.33
C LYS A 127 -14.16 15.01 11.36
N ASN A 128 -13.75 14.39 10.26
CA ASN A 128 -14.65 14.11 9.13
C ASN A 128 -14.83 12.63 8.83
N VAL A 129 -14.07 11.73 9.45
CA VAL A 129 -14.20 10.28 9.24
C VAL A 129 -14.85 9.63 10.45
N ARG A 130 -15.93 8.90 10.19
CA ARG A 130 -16.55 8.02 11.17
C ARG A 130 -15.97 6.61 11.04
N ARG A 131 -15.20 6.18 12.03
CA ARG A 131 -14.70 4.79 12.10
C ARG A 131 -15.80 3.89 12.66
N LEU A 132 -16.04 2.76 12.00
CA LEU A 132 -16.91 1.70 12.50
C LEU A 132 -16.13 0.85 13.50
N VAL A 133 -16.82 0.31 14.49
CA VAL A 133 -16.24 -0.61 15.47
C VAL A 133 -16.08 -1.97 14.78
N PRO A 134 -14.88 -2.58 14.80
CA PRO A 134 -14.69 -3.95 14.33
C PRO A 134 -15.61 -4.92 15.07
N PHE A 135 -16.08 -5.96 14.38
CA PHE A 135 -17.00 -6.94 14.99
C PHE A 135 -16.40 -7.62 16.24
N GLU A 136 -15.09 -7.87 16.23
CA GLU A 136 -14.34 -8.46 17.35
C GLU A 136 -14.30 -7.59 18.61
N ASP A 137 -14.55 -6.29 18.48
CA ASP A 137 -14.58 -5.32 19.58
C ASP A 137 -16.01 -5.01 20.06
N LEU A 138 -17.03 -5.60 19.43
CA LEU A 138 -18.42 -5.38 19.82
C LEU A 138 -18.76 -6.16 21.10
N PRO A 139 -19.57 -5.58 22.01
CA PRO A 139 -20.10 -6.33 23.15
C PRO A 139 -21.00 -7.49 22.69
N ASP A 140 -20.97 -8.61 23.41
CA ASP A 140 -21.84 -9.79 23.14
C ASP A 140 -23.34 -9.42 23.07
N GLU A 141 -23.75 -8.38 23.79
CA GLU A 141 -25.12 -7.86 23.84
C GLU A 141 -25.56 -7.20 22.52
N GLU A 142 -24.61 -6.72 21.72
CA GLU A 142 -24.84 -6.14 20.39
C GLU A 142 -24.72 -7.18 19.27
N VAL A 143 -24.28 -8.40 19.59
CA VAL A 143 -24.24 -9.51 18.62
C VAL A 143 -25.67 -9.90 18.27
N GLY A 144 -26.01 -9.77 16.98
CA GLY A 144 -27.35 -10.04 16.47
C GLY A 144 -27.85 -11.44 16.85
N SER A 145 -29.14 -11.54 17.12
CA SER A 145 -29.80 -12.83 17.37
C SER A 145 -30.44 -13.36 16.09
N ARG A 146 -30.71 -14.67 16.07
CA ARG A 146 -31.39 -15.32 14.95
C ARG A 146 -32.79 -14.72 14.76
N GLU A 147 -33.01 -14.08 13.61
CA GLU A 147 -34.31 -13.43 13.30
C GLU A 147 -35.34 -14.37 12.65
N LEU A 148 -34.89 -15.37 11.88
CA LEU A 148 -35.76 -16.26 11.12
C LEU A 148 -35.94 -17.61 11.83
N ASP A 149 -37.18 -18.09 11.92
CA ASP A 149 -37.48 -19.48 12.32
C ASP A 149 -37.01 -20.50 11.27
N ASP A 150 -37.09 -21.80 11.59
CA ASP A 150 -36.58 -22.88 10.72
C ASP A 150 -37.34 -22.97 9.39
N ASP A 151 -38.66 -22.78 9.39
CA ASP A 151 -39.50 -22.93 8.18
C ASP A 151 -39.31 -21.76 7.23
N THR A 152 -39.22 -20.54 7.79
CA THR A 152 -38.94 -19.33 7.03
C THR A 152 -37.54 -19.37 6.43
N LEU A 153 -36.54 -19.82 7.20
CA LEU A 153 -35.17 -19.99 6.72
C LEU A 153 -35.09 -21.02 5.58
N ALA A 154 -35.71 -22.20 5.74
CA ALA A 154 -35.72 -23.23 4.72
C ALA A 154 -36.39 -22.76 3.41
N SER A 155 -37.46 -21.97 3.53
CA SER A 155 -38.15 -21.37 2.38
C SER A 155 -37.22 -20.43 1.60
N TYR A 156 -36.48 -19.55 2.29
CA TYR A 156 -35.51 -18.66 1.66
C TYR A 156 -34.31 -19.41 1.10
N GLN A 157 -33.77 -20.38 1.82
CA GLN A 157 -32.68 -21.24 1.33
C GLN A 157 -33.07 -21.90 0.01
N LYS A 158 -34.29 -22.46 -0.09
CA LYS A 158 -34.80 -23.01 -1.34
C LYS A 158 -35.00 -21.95 -2.43
N GLN A 159 -35.52 -20.78 -2.08
CA GLN A 159 -35.74 -19.67 -3.02
C GLN A 159 -34.43 -19.16 -3.63
N PHE A 160 -33.37 -19.08 -2.84
CA PHE A 160 -32.02 -18.69 -3.26
C PHE A 160 -31.15 -19.88 -3.66
N ASN A 161 -31.75 -21.06 -3.77
CA ASN A 161 -31.14 -22.28 -4.31
C ASN A 161 -29.91 -22.80 -3.53
N TYR A 162 -29.90 -22.60 -2.21
CA TYR A 162 -28.92 -23.21 -1.30
C TYR A 162 -29.12 -24.72 -1.28
N SER A 163 -28.04 -25.48 -1.46
CA SER A 163 -28.03 -26.93 -1.32
C SER A 163 -27.64 -27.36 0.09
N ALA A 164 -28.06 -28.58 0.49
CA ALA A 164 -27.62 -29.18 1.74
C ALA A 164 -26.10 -29.38 1.75
N GLU A 165 -25.49 -29.65 0.59
CA GLU A 165 -24.04 -29.78 0.45
C GLU A 165 -23.33 -28.47 0.74
N GLU A 166 -23.73 -27.35 0.14
CA GLU A 166 -23.12 -26.03 0.41
C GLU A 166 -23.27 -25.60 1.87
N LEU A 167 -24.41 -25.88 2.50
CA LEU A 167 -24.60 -25.58 3.92
C LEU A 167 -23.65 -26.37 4.81
N ASP A 168 -23.44 -27.65 4.47
CA ASP A 168 -22.63 -28.60 5.23
C ASP A 168 -21.13 -28.41 5.00
N SER A 169 -20.71 -28.30 3.74
CA SER A 169 -19.30 -28.26 3.35
C SER A 169 -18.75 -26.84 3.38
N VAL A 170 -19.51 -25.81 3.02
CA VAL A 170 -19.00 -24.43 2.93
C VAL A 170 -19.40 -23.61 4.16
N ILE A 171 -20.70 -23.45 4.41
CA ILE A 171 -21.19 -22.51 5.43
C ILE A 171 -20.83 -22.96 6.85
N ARG A 172 -21.03 -24.24 7.18
CA ARG A 172 -20.64 -24.76 8.50
C ARG A 172 -19.13 -24.64 8.73
N VAL A 173 -18.31 -24.99 7.74
CA VAL A 173 -16.84 -24.92 7.87
C VAL A 173 -16.37 -23.48 8.07
N LEU A 174 -16.92 -22.52 7.31
CA LEU A 174 -16.66 -21.09 7.52
C LEU A 174 -17.05 -20.65 8.95
N GLY A 175 -18.22 -21.09 9.44
CA GLY A 175 -18.71 -20.74 10.76
C GLY A 175 -17.91 -21.37 11.92
N GLU A 176 -17.48 -22.62 11.78
CA GLU A 176 -16.75 -23.35 12.82
C GLU A 176 -15.25 -23.03 12.84
N ASN A 177 -14.62 -22.91 11.66
CA ASN A 177 -13.16 -22.84 11.52
C ASN A 177 -12.66 -21.45 11.11
N GLY A 178 -13.54 -20.54 10.65
CA GLY A 178 -13.14 -19.24 10.12
C GLY A 178 -12.29 -19.33 8.84
N GLN A 179 -12.37 -20.46 8.13
CA GLN A 179 -11.62 -20.74 6.90
C GLN A 179 -12.55 -21.28 5.83
N GLU A 180 -12.24 -20.99 4.57
CA GLU A 180 -12.94 -21.59 3.43
C GLU A 180 -12.62 -23.09 3.34
N ALA A 181 -13.61 -23.87 2.92
CA ALA A 181 -13.59 -25.32 2.90
C ALA A 181 -12.73 -25.94 1.79
#